data_AF-H8LP17-F1
#
_entry.id   AF-H8LP17-F1
#
_cell.length_a   1.000
_cell.length_b   1.000
_cell.length_c   1.000
_cell.angle_alpha   90.00
_cell.angle_beta   90.00
_cell.angle_gamma   90.00
#
_symmetry.space_group_name_H-M   'P 1'
#
loop_
_entity.id
_entity.type
_entity.pdbx_description
1 polymer ?
#
loop_
_entity_poly.entity_id
_entity_poly.type
_entity_poly.pdbx_seq_one_letter_code
_entity_poly.pdbx_strand_id
1 'polypeptide(L)'
;MTQGDMNYCVAAEYKKVDKKLNQIYQEILKHISDKREQVNLLKKSPNLWIKYRDADCEFRSFGVYGGSVYPMILLMCLTSYRKNRRAYKKEFEAMLKCEEGDLSCPFIIKTQNLGFFVDISS
;
A
#
# COMPACT_ATOMS: atom_id res chain seq x y z
N MET A 1 3.15 -8.75 29.72
CA MET A 1 3.31 -8.33 28.31
C MET A 1 4.64 -7.61 28.20
N THR A 2 5.65 -8.28 27.67
CA THR A 2 7.00 -7.72 27.50
C THR A 2 7.06 -6.84 26.25
N GLN A 3 8.09 -6.01 26.12
CA GLN A 3 8.34 -5.28 24.88
C GLN A 3 8.48 -6.25 23.69
N GLY A 4 9.07 -7.43 23.91
CA GLY A 4 9.14 -8.50 22.92
C GLY A 4 7.77 -9.01 22.45
N ASP A 5 6.84 -9.25 23.38
CA ASP A 5 5.48 -9.71 23.06
C ASP A 5 4.68 -8.64 22.29
N MET A 6 4.83 -7.37 22.68
CA MET A 6 4.19 -6.25 21.98
C MET A 6 4.76 -6.09 20.57
N ASN A 7 6.07 -6.21 20.41
CA ASN A 7 6.75 -6.16 19.11
C ASN A 7 6.30 -7.32 18.20
N TYR A 8 6.15 -8.53 18.75
CA TYR A 8 5.71 -9.71 18.02
C TYR A 8 4.26 -9.58 17.53
N CYS A 9 3.33 -9.18 18.40
CA CYS A 9 1.93 -8.96 18.03
C CYS A 9 1.78 -7.84 17.00
N VAL A 10 2.54 -6.76 17.15
CA VAL A 10 2.55 -5.62 16.22
C VAL A 10 3.09 -6.04 14.85
N ALA A 11 4.17 -6.82 14.81
CA ALA A 11 4.76 -7.34 13.59
C ALA A 11 3.82 -8.32 12.87
N ALA A 12 3.15 -9.21 13.61
CA ALA A 12 2.18 -10.15 13.04
C ALA A 12 0.99 -9.44 12.38
N GLU A 13 0.43 -8.42 13.03
CA GLU A 13 -0.66 -7.61 12.47
C GLU A 13 -0.21 -6.79 11.25
N TYR A 14 0.99 -6.23 11.28
CA TYR A 14 1.55 -5.53 10.12
C TYR A 14 1.73 -6.48 8.94
N LYS A 15 2.27 -7.68 9.19
CA LYS A 15 2.45 -8.72 8.17
C LYS A 15 1.13 -9.15 7.54
N LYS A 16 0.04 -9.24 8.31
CA LYS A 16 -1.30 -9.53 7.77
C LYS A 16 -1.78 -8.43 6.82
N VAL A 17 -1.63 -7.16 7.21
CA VAL A 17 -2.02 -6.02 6.36
C VAL A 17 -1.19 -6.00 5.09
N ASP A 18 0.12 -6.21 5.19
CA ASP A 18 1.02 -6.18 4.04
C ASP A 18 0.78 -7.35 3.08
N LYS A 19 0.52 -8.56 3.60
CA LYS A 19 0.10 -9.71 2.78
C LYS A 19 -1.14 -9.39 1.96
N LYS A 20 -2.16 -8.79 2.58
CA LYS A 20 -3.40 -8.44 1.87
C LYS A 20 -3.17 -7.31 0.85
N LEU A 21 -2.38 -6.31 1.19
CA LEU A 21 -2.00 -5.25 0.24
C LEU A 21 -1.27 -5.81 -0.98
N ASN A 22 -0.33 -6.76 -0.78
CA ASN A 22 0.37 -7.41 -1.87
C ASN A 22 -0.58 -8.19 -2.78
N GLN A 23 -1.60 -8.84 -2.23
CA GLN A 23 -2.65 -9.49 -3.05
C GLN A 23 -3.39 -8.46 -3.92
N ILE A 24 -3.86 -7.36 -3.33
CA ILE A 24 -4.57 -6.29 -4.05
C ILE A 24 -3.68 -5.67 -5.13
N TYR A 25 -2.41 -5.45 -4.82
CA TYR A 25 -1.42 -4.94 -5.76
C TYR A 25 -1.25 -5.87 -6.97
N GLN A 26 -1.20 -7.19 -6.76
CA GLN A 26 -1.14 -8.15 -7.86
C GLN A 26 -2.43 -8.16 -8.69
N GLU A 27 -3.60 -7.97 -8.06
CA GLU A 27 -4.86 -7.84 -8.80
C GLU A 27 -4.87 -6.58 -9.68
N ILE A 28 -4.46 -5.42 -9.16
CA ILE A 28 -4.34 -4.19 -9.94
C ILE A 28 -3.40 -4.40 -11.14
N LEU A 29 -2.24 -5.07 -10.93
CA LEU A 29 -1.30 -5.34 -12.01
C LEU A 29 -1.90 -6.13 -13.17
N LYS A 30 -2.88 -7.01 -12.95
CA LYS A 30 -3.56 -7.73 -14.04
C LYS A 30 -4.35 -6.79 -14.96
N HIS A 31 -4.88 -5.70 -14.41
CA HIS A 31 -5.66 -4.72 -15.18
C HIS A 31 -4.80 -3.72 -15.95
N ILE A 32 -3.54 -3.53 -15.54
CA ILE A 32 -2.65 -2.53 -16.14
C ILE A 32 -1.37 -3.13 -16.74
N SER A 33 -1.27 -4.46 -16.86
CA SER A 33 -0.04 -5.18 -17.22
C SER A 33 0.58 -4.75 -18.56
N ASP A 34 -0.25 -4.32 -19.51
CA ASP A 34 0.11 -3.79 -20.82
C ASP A 34 0.50 -2.30 -20.79
N LYS A 35 0.19 -1.59 -19.70
CA LYS A 35 0.42 -0.15 -19.53
C LYS A 35 1.69 0.09 -18.72
N ARG A 36 2.85 0.01 -19.38
CA ARG A 36 4.18 0.10 -18.74
C ARG A 36 4.34 1.31 -17.81
N GLU A 37 3.86 2.48 -18.23
CA GLU A 37 3.95 3.69 -17.40
C GLU A 37 3.10 3.58 -16.13
N GLN A 38 1.85 3.11 -16.23
CA GLN A 38 1.00 2.88 -15.05
C GLN A 38 1.61 1.85 -14.10
N VAL A 39 2.19 0.77 -14.61
CA VAL A 39 2.92 -0.24 -13.81
C VAL A 39 4.08 0.40 -13.06
N ASN A 40 4.84 1.29 -13.71
CA ASN A 40 5.96 2.00 -13.07
C ASN A 40 5.48 2.92 -11.96
N LEU A 41 4.37 3.65 -12.17
CA LEU A 41 3.78 4.53 -11.16
C LEU A 41 3.26 3.73 -9.95
N LEU A 42 2.56 2.61 -10.20
CA LEU A 42 2.07 1.70 -9.16
C LEU A 42 3.21 1.15 -8.29
N LYS A 43 4.37 0.85 -8.90
CA LYS A 43 5.59 0.42 -8.17
C LYS A 43 6.26 1.55 -7.41
N LYS A 44 6.29 2.75 -7.99
CA LYS A 44 7.01 3.91 -7.43
C LYS A 44 6.37 4.40 -6.13
N SER A 45 5.04 4.46 -6.06
CA SER A 45 4.31 5.00 -4.91
C SER A 45 4.60 4.27 -3.58
N PRO A 46 4.43 2.93 -3.46
CA PRO A 46 4.77 2.20 -2.23
C PRO A 46 6.24 2.35 -1.83
N ASN A 47 7.16 2.34 -2.80
CA ASN A 47 8.59 2.47 -2.55
C ASN A 47 8.96 3.83 -1.96
N LEU A 48 8.36 4.91 -2.47
CA LEU A 48 8.57 6.25 -1.91
C LEU A 48 7.97 6.38 -0.50
N TRP A 49 6.80 5.78 -0.26
CA TRP A 49 6.19 5.78 1.06
C TRP A 49 7.06 5.10 2.12
N ILE A 50 7.70 3.97 1.78
CA ILE A 50 8.64 3.27 2.70
C ILE A 50 9.81 4.18 3.05
N LYS A 51 10.43 4.83 2.04
CA LYS A 51 11.56 5.75 2.26
C LYS A 51 11.17 6.94 3.16
N TYR A 52 9.99 7.51 2.91
CA TYR A 52 9.46 8.60 3.73
C TYR A 52 9.25 8.15 5.18
N ARG A 53 8.60 7.01 5.40
CA ARG A 53 8.35 6.45 6.73
C ARG A 53 9.65 6.25 7.50
N ASP A 54 10.64 5.63 6.86
CA ASP A 54 11.90 5.28 7.52
C ASP A 54 12.68 6.55 7.89
N ALA A 55 12.76 7.52 6.97
CA ALA A 55 13.41 8.81 7.24
C ALA A 55 12.69 9.63 8.34
N ASP A 56 11.36 9.68 8.33
CA ASP A 56 10.60 10.38 9.38
C ASP A 56 10.78 9.72 10.75
N CYS A 57 10.79 8.38 10.82
CA CYS A 57 11.00 7.68 12.08
C CYS A 57 12.44 7.77 12.61
N GLU A 58 13.43 7.78 11.72
CA GLU A 58 14.82 8.08 12.09
C GLU A 58 14.93 9.50 12.67
N PHE A 59 14.38 10.50 11.97
CA PHE A 59 14.38 11.89 12.44
C PHE A 59 13.68 12.05 13.80
N ARG A 60 12.49 11.47 13.97
CA ARG A 60 11.72 11.55 15.22
C ARG A 60 12.39 10.87 16.40
N SER A 61 13.20 9.84 16.15
CA SER A 61 13.93 9.11 17.20
C SER A 61 15.33 9.67 17.47
N PHE A 62 15.78 10.65 16.69
CA PHE A 62 17.15 11.15 16.74
C PHE A 62 17.53 11.76 18.10
N GLY A 63 16.57 12.35 18.83
CA GLY A 63 16.82 12.94 20.15
C GLY A 63 17.34 11.96 21.22
N VAL A 64 17.20 10.66 20.98
CA VAL A 64 17.73 9.60 21.85
C VAL A 64 18.75 8.70 21.15
N TYR A 65 19.27 9.12 19.99
CA TYR A 65 20.21 8.35 19.17
C TYR A 65 21.45 7.94 19.97
N GLY A 66 21.92 6.70 19.78
CA GLY A 66 23.03 6.11 20.52
C GLY A 66 22.71 5.67 21.95
N GLY A 67 21.55 6.06 22.49
CA GLY A 67 21.06 5.61 23.80
C GLY A 67 20.36 4.25 23.74
N SER A 68 20.28 3.57 24.88
CA SER A 68 19.60 2.27 25.01
C SER A 68 18.10 2.30 24.70
N VAL A 69 17.48 3.49 24.80
CA VAL A 69 16.04 3.69 24.50
C VAL A 69 15.76 3.94 23.01
N TYR A 70 16.77 4.21 22.18
CA TYR A 70 16.61 4.51 20.76
C TYR A 70 15.78 3.45 19.98
N PRO A 71 16.07 2.14 20.09
CA PRO A 71 15.33 1.12 19.35
C PRO A 71 13.84 1.09 19.72
N MET A 72 13.50 1.40 20.97
CA MET A 72 12.12 1.45 21.44
C MET A 72 11.38 2.63 20.81
N ILE A 73 11.96 3.84 20.82
CA ILE A 73 11.33 5.04 20.24
C ILE A 73 11.16 4.91 18.72
N LEU A 74 12.20 4.39 18.04
CA LEU A 74 12.12 4.10 16.60
C LEU A 74 10.98 3.13 16.29
N LEU A 75 10.87 2.05 17.06
CA LEU A 75 9.83 1.05 16.85
C LEU A 75 8.42 1.58 17.16
N MET A 76 8.28 2.43 18.18
CA MET A 76 7.01 3.11 18.47
C MET A 76 6.58 3.99 17.29
N CYS A 77 7.51 4.71 16.66
CA CYS A 77 7.22 5.47 15.45
C CYS A 77 6.75 4.56 14.30
N LEU A 78 7.51 3.50 13.97
CA LEU A 78 7.14 2.55 12.89
C LEU A 78 5.76 1.93 13.14
N THR A 79 5.46 1.66 14.41
CA THR A 79 4.18 1.13 14.89
C THR A 79 3.02 2.10 14.67
N SER A 80 3.25 3.42 14.71
CA SER A 80 2.22 4.43 14.44
C SER A 80 1.76 4.41 12.97
N TYR A 81 2.68 4.13 12.04
CA TYR A 81 2.42 4.05 10.60
C TYR A 81 1.54 2.85 10.17
N ARG A 82 1.20 1.94 11.10
CA ARG A 82 0.26 0.83 10.84
C ARG A 82 -1.10 1.33 10.37
N LYS A 83 -1.61 2.42 10.97
CA LYS A 83 -2.91 3.00 10.58
C LYS A 83 -2.85 3.51 9.13
N ASN A 84 -1.76 4.18 8.75
CA ASN A 84 -1.52 4.64 7.39
C ASN A 84 -1.47 3.46 6.40
N ARG A 85 -0.77 2.37 6.74
CA ARG A 85 -0.71 1.18 5.88
C ARG A 85 -2.08 0.52 5.69
N ARG A 86 -2.92 0.51 6.72
CA ARG A 86 -4.32 0.05 6.63
C ARG A 86 -5.19 0.97 5.78
N ALA A 87 -5.00 2.29 5.87
CA ALA A 87 -5.69 3.26 5.03
C ALA A 87 -5.30 3.08 3.55
N TYR A 88 -4.01 2.98 3.27
CA TYR A 88 -3.48 2.71 1.92
C TYR A 88 -4.05 1.43 1.31
N LYS A 89 -4.16 0.36 2.10
CA LYS A 89 -4.85 -0.87 1.68
C LYS A 89 -6.30 -0.60 1.28
N LYS A 90 -7.06 0.18 2.05
CA LYS A 90 -8.47 0.48 1.74
C LYS A 90 -8.61 1.30 0.46
N GLU A 91 -7.72 2.25 0.23
CA GLU A 91 -7.67 3.05 -1.00
C GLU A 91 -7.43 2.14 -2.22
N PHE A 92 -6.46 1.22 -2.12
CA PHE A 92 -6.19 0.25 -3.18
C PHE A 92 -7.35 -0.73 -3.40
N GLU A 93 -8.06 -1.14 -2.35
CA GLU A 93 -9.29 -1.95 -2.48
C GLU A 93 -10.42 -1.18 -3.16
N ALA A 94 -10.52 0.13 -2.94
CA ALA A 94 -11.53 0.97 -3.58
C ALA A 94 -11.27 1.09 -5.10
N MET A 95 -10.01 1.16 -5.53
CA MET A 95 -9.65 1.14 -6.96
C MET A 95 -10.11 -0.12 -7.70
N LEU A 96 -10.31 -1.23 -6.99
CA LEU A 96 -10.83 -2.48 -7.57
C LEU A 96 -12.38 -2.54 -7.62
N LYS A 97 -13.08 -1.51 -7.16
CA LYS A 97 -14.55 -1.43 -7.15
C LYS A 97 -15.10 -0.35 -8.09
N CYS A 98 -14.27 0.09 -9.02
CA CYS A 98 -14.62 1.13 -9.97
C CYS A 98 -15.74 0.69 -10.92
N GLU A 99 -16.67 1.60 -11.17
CA GLU A 99 -17.67 1.49 -12.23
C GLU A 99 -17.13 2.11 -13.53
N GLU A 100 -17.61 1.63 -14.68
CA GLU A 100 -17.26 2.23 -15.96
C GLU A 100 -17.72 3.69 -16.03
N GLY A 101 -16.82 4.62 -16.36
CA GLY A 101 -17.11 6.06 -16.43
C GLY A 101 -16.76 6.87 -15.19
N ASP A 102 -16.34 6.24 -14.08
CA ASP A 102 -15.81 6.95 -12.92
C ASP A 102 -14.41 7.53 -13.22
N LEU A 103 -14.34 8.86 -13.36
CA LEU A 103 -13.10 9.58 -13.65
C LEU A 103 -12.10 9.58 -12.48
N SER A 104 -12.52 9.18 -11.28
CA SER A 104 -11.61 9.01 -10.13
C SER A 104 -10.77 7.73 -10.23
N CYS A 105 -11.13 6.82 -11.15
CA CYS A 105 -10.50 5.52 -11.28
C CYS A 105 -9.26 5.54 -12.19
N PRO A 106 -8.10 5.05 -11.72
CA PRO A 106 -6.85 5.12 -12.48
C PRO A 106 -6.76 4.10 -13.64
N PHE A 107 -7.66 3.12 -13.72
CA PHE A 107 -7.71 2.10 -14.76
C PHE A 107 -9.11 1.49 -14.90
N ILE A 108 -9.36 0.85 -16.05
CA ILE A 108 -10.61 0.13 -16.34
C ILE A 108 -10.45 -1.34 -15.90
N ILE A 109 -11.46 -1.89 -15.23
CA ILE A 109 -11.48 -3.29 -14.81
C ILE A 109 -11.81 -4.17 -16.02
N LYS A 110 -10.81 -4.87 -16.56
CA LYS A 110 -10.91 -5.73 -17.76
C LYS A 110 -12.03 -6.80 -17.72
N THR A 111 -12.58 -7.17 -16.56
CA THR A 111 -13.66 -8.18 -16.45
C THR A 111 -15.08 -7.62 -16.60
N GLN A 112 -15.27 -6.30 -16.67
CA GLN A 112 -16.57 -5.69 -16.97
C GLN A 112 -16.81 -5.48 -18.47
N ASN A 113 -15.79 -5.69 -19.31
CA ASN A 113 -15.86 -5.39 -20.73
C ASN A 113 -16.24 -6.62 -21.58
N LEU A 114 -17.38 -7.24 -21.27
CA LEU A 114 -18.02 -8.27 -22.09
C LEU A 114 -19.21 -7.71 -22.89
N GLY A 115 -19.13 -6.46 -23.39
CA GLY A 115 -20.30 -5.83 -24.00
C GLY A 115 -20.12 -4.64 -24.95
N PHE A 116 -18.91 -4.28 -25.39
CA PHE A 116 -18.72 -3.22 -26.39
C PHE A 116 -18.06 -3.71 -27.67
N PHE A 117 -18.67 -4.73 -28.30
CA PHE A 117 -18.69 -4.85 -29.76
C PHE A 117 -20.11 -4.46 -30.20
N VAL A 118 -20.36 -3.16 -30.33
CA VAL A 118 -21.45 -2.72 -31.22
C VAL A 118 -20.84 -2.70 -32.60
N ASP A 119 -21.27 -3.62 -33.45
CA ASP A 119 -20.91 -3.71 -34.86
C ASP A 119 -21.08 -2.34 -35.54
N ILE A 120 -19.97 -1.75 -35.97
CA ILE A 120 -19.96 -0.69 -36.98
C ILE A 120 -19.34 -1.29 -38.23
N SER A 121 -20.18 -1.89 -39.07
CA SER A 121 -20.02 -1.87 -40.53
C SER A 121 -21.29 -2.39 -41.20
N SER A 122 -22.00 -1.43 -41.82
CA SER A 122 -22.78 -1.51 -43.06
C SER A 122 -23.63 -2.74 -43.37
#